data_AF-A0A2D0ABS6-F1
#
_entry.id   AF-A0A2D0ABS6-F1
#
_cell.length_a   1.000
_cell.length_b   1.000
_cell.length_c   1.000
_cell.angle_alpha   90.00
_cell.angle_beta   90.00
_cell.angle_gamma   90.00
#
_symmetry.space_group_name_H-M   'P 1'
#
loop_
_entity.id
_entity.type
_entity.pdbx_description
1 polymer ?
#
loop_
_entity_poly.entity_id
_entity_poly.type
_entity_poly.pdbx_seq_one_letter_code
_entity_poly.pdbx_strand_id
1 'polypeptide(L)'
;ANHPYSVDITPPVATLTINVVAGDDVLNKAESMTNQTISGKASGEFQAGDKVTFTLNGTVYSAAVNAEGEWSVQVSGNDLAKGSSIDATLLAHDAAGNEASAKADRPYTVDLDGPDSKTTQLSIDTVAGDDIVNLAESKTTQ
;
A
#
# COMPACT_ATOMS: atom_id res chain seq x y z
N ALA A 1 -0.80 -1.06 59.21
CA ALA A 1 -0.90 -0.13 58.08
C ALA A 1 -1.43 -0.91 56.89
N ASN A 2 -2.61 -0.58 56.39
CA ASN A 2 -3.08 -1.13 55.10
C ASN A 2 -2.38 -0.33 54.01
N HIS A 3 -1.54 -1.01 53.23
CA HIS A 3 -1.03 -0.45 51.97
C HIS A 3 -2.08 -0.80 50.92
N PRO A 4 -2.88 0.17 50.43
CA PRO A 4 -3.71 -0.10 49.27
C PRO A 4 -2.77 -0.35 48.09
N TYR A 5 -2.71 -1.60 47.62
CA TYR A 5 -2.13 -1.92 46.33
C TYR A 5 -3.18 -1.55 45.29
N SER A 6 -2.96 -0.47 44.56
CA SER A 6 -3.75 -0.15 43.37
C SER A 6 -3.09 -0.82 42.18
N VAL A 7 -3.83 -1.74 41.53
CA VAL A 7 -3.48 -2.29 40.22
C VAL A 7 -4.11 -1.39 39.17
N ASP A 8 -3.32 -0.94 38.21
CA ASP A 8 -3.85 -0.24 37.05
C ASP A 8 -4.37 -1.27 36.04
N ILE A 9 -5.61 -1.10 35.61
CA ILE A 9 -6.31 -1.96 34.66
C ILE A 9 -6.87 -1.15 33.48
N THR A 10 -6.46 0.11 33.35
CA THR A 10 -6.98 1.04 32.35
C THR A 10 -6.25 0.76 31.03
N PRO A 11 -6.93 0.38 29.95
CA PRO A 11 -6.27 0.16 28.67
C PRO A 11 -5.73 1.47 28.07
N PRO A 12 -4.58 1.43 27.36
CA PRO A 12 -4.04 2.62 26.69
C PRO A 12 -4.97 3.13 25.58
N VAL A 13 -5.04 4.45 25.40
CA VAL A 13 -5.71 5.09 24.26
C VAL A 13 -4.68 5.51 23.22
N ALA A 14 -4.58 4.73 22.15
CA ALA A 14 -3.67 4.97 21.03
C ALA A 14 -4.41 5.24 19.71
N THR A 15 -3.71 5.91 18.79
CA THR A 15 -4.13 6.12 17.40
C THR A 15 -3.02 5.67 16.47
N LEU A 16 -3.39 5.21 15.27
CA LEU A 16 -2.48 4.75 14.24
C LEU A 16 -2.80 5.48 12.94
N THR A 17 -1.77 5.81 12.17
CA THR A 17 -1.87 6.37 10.83
C THR A 17 -0.89 5.66 9.91
N ILE A 18 -1.19 5.67 8.61
CA ILE A 18 -0.34 5.16 7.53
C ILE A 18 -0.13 6.32 6.56
N ASN A 19 1.12 6.57 6.17
CA ASN A 19 1.48 7.58 5.19
C ASN A 19 1.11 7.13 3.76
N VAL A 20 1.24 8.05 2.80
CA VAL A 20 1.06 7.74 1.37
C VAL A 20 1.90 6.52 0.95
N VAL A 21 1.30 5.59 0.22
CA VAL A 21 1.99 4.43 -0.35
C VAL A 21 2.68 4.87 -1.64
N ALA A 22 3.92 4.45 -1.88
CA ALA A 22 4.70 4.83 -3.09
C ALA A 22 4.88 6.36 -3.32
N GLY A 23 4.49 7.20 -2.36
CA GLY A 23 4.56 8.67 -2.46
C GLY A 23 3.30 9.35 -3.00
N ASP A 24 2.42 8.62 -3.69
CA ASP A 24 1.23 9.15 -4.35
C ASP A 24 -0.02 8.24 -4.26
N ASP A 25 0.05 7.15 -3.49
CA ASP A 25 -0.94 6.07 -3.40
C ASP A 25 -1.22 5.35 -4.73
N VAL A 26 -0.30 5.42 -5.69
CA VAL A 26 -0.39 4.69 -6.95
C VAL A 26 0.84 3.80 -7.08
N LEU A 27 0.66 2.49 -6.97
CA LEU A 27 1.74 1.56 -7.23
C LEU A 27 1.94 1.39 -8.74
N ASN A 28 3.06 1.89 -9.25
CA ASN A 28 3.40 1.74 -10.66
C ASN A 28 4.21 0.48 -10.98
N LYS A 29 4.46 0.24 -12.27
CA LYS A 29 5.25 -0.91 -12.74
C LYS A 29 6.65 -0.97 -12.14
N ALA A 30 7.37 0.15 -12.03
CA ALA A 30 8.73 0.15 -11.47
C ALA A 30 8.72 -0.15 -9.97
N GLU A 31 7.77 0.41 -9.24
CA GLU A 31 7.61 0.20 -7.80
C GLU A 31 7.18 -1.22 -7.47
N SER A 32 6.27 -1.81 -8.26
CA SER A 32 5.85 -3.21 -8.07
C SER A 32 7.00 -4.22 -8.21
N MET A 33 8.10 -3.85 -8.89
CA MET A 33 9.28 -4.68 -9.07
C MET A 33 10.34 -4.50 -7.98
N THR A 34 10.13 -3.60 -7.03
CA THR A 34 11.09 -3.30 -5.95
C THR A 34 10.40 -3.30 -4.58
N ASN A 35 11.17 -3.30 -3.50
CA ASN A 35 10.60 -3.15 -2.16
C ASN A 35 10.17 -1.71 -1.92
N GLN A 36 8.95 -1.54 -1.41
CA GLN A 36 8.39 -0.25 -1.05
C GLN A 36 8.43 -0.05 0.46
N THR A 37 8.66 1.20 0.88
CA THR A 37 8.59 1.55 2.30
C THR A 37 7.16 1.92 2.67
N ILE A 38 6.56 1.16 3.58
CA ILE A 38 5.32 1.54 4.24
C ILE A 38 5.69 2.17 5.56
N SER A 39 5.15 3.35 5.84
CA SER A 39 5.44 4.11 7.05
C SER A 39 4.17 4.73 7.62
N GLY A 40 4.26 5.21 8.85
CA GLY A 40 3.16 5.91 9.50
C GLY A 40 3.54 6.37 10.90
N LYS A 41 2.52 6.79 11.65
CA LYS A 41 2.68 7.30 13.01
C LYS A 41 1.67 6.72 13.98
N ALA A 42 2.16 6.31 15.15
CA ALA A 42 1.40 6.05 16.35
C ALA A 42 1.37 7.30 17.23
N SER A 43 0.26 7.54 17.93
CA SER A 43 0.11 8.69 18.85
C SER A 43 -0.85 8.35 19.99
N GLY A 44 -0.77 9.07 21.09
CA GLY A 44 -1.48 8.74 22.33
C GLY A 44 -0.61 7.90 23.24
N GLU A 45 -1.19 6.92 23.92
CA GLU A 45 -0.49 6.01 24.83
C GLU A 45 0.09 4.82 24.06
N PHE A 46 1.41 4.80 23.90
CA PHE A 46 2.17 3.70 23.30
C PHE A 46 3.56 3.65 23.93
N GLN A 47 4.26 2.55 23.69
CA GLN A 47 5.66 2.36 24.04
C GLN A 47 6.52 2.13 22.80
N ALA A 48 7.75 2.63 22.83
CA ALA A 48 8.74 2.27 21.81
C ALA A 48 8.94 0.75 21.82
N GLY A 49 8.84 0.12 20.65
CA GLY A 49 8.83 -1.33 20.50
C GLY A 49 7.44 -1.94 20.30
N ASP A 50 6.37 -1.18 20.54
CA ASP A 50 5.00 -1.59 20.18
C ASP A 50 4.93 -1.94 18.70
N LYS A 51 4.12 -2.95 18.37
CA LYS A 51 4.14 -3.56 17.03
C LYS A 51 2.96 -3.12 16.21
N VAL A 52 3.27 -2.59 15.02
CA VAL A 52 2.33 -2.45 13.92
C VAL A 52 2.41 -3.70 13.05
N THR A 53 1.27 -4.30 12.76
CA THR A 53 1.15 -5.52 11.95
C THR A 53 0.08 -5.37 10.89
N PHE A 54 0.33 -5.91 9.69
CA PHE A 54 -0.63 -5.99 8.60
C PHE A 54 -0.29 -7.16 7.67
N THR A 55 -1.22 -7.52 6.79
CA THR A 55 -1.06 -8.63 5.86
C THR A 55 -1.28 -8.16 4.43
N LEU A 56 -0.35 -8.48 3.52
CA LEU A 56 -0.49 -8.25 2.08
C LEU A 56 -0.28 -9.57 1.34
N ASN A 57 -1.21 -9.94 0.46
CA ASN A 57 -1.12 -11.17 -0.34
C ASN A 57 -0.81 -12.44 0.51
N GLY A 58 -1.33 -12.49 1.75
CA GLY A 58 -1.08 -13.57 2.71
C GLY A 58 0.25 -13.50 3.46
N THR A 59 1.14 -12.56 3.12
CA THR A 59 2.39 -12.29 3.85
C THR A 59 2.14 -11.32 5.00
N VAL A 60 2.58 -11.69 6.21
CA VAL A 60 2.51 -10.81 7.39
C VAL A 60 3.73 -9.92 7.44
N TYR A 61 3.50 -8.61 7.55
CA TYR A 61 4.52 -7.59 7.75
C TYR A 61 4.39 -6.99 9.15
N SER A 62 5.53 -6.64 9.76
CA SER A 62 5.56 -6.03 11.08
C SER A 62 6.64 -4.95 11.20
N ALA A 63 6.32 -3.86 11.90
CA ALA A 63 7.24 -2.80 12.29
C ALA A 63 7.14 -2.52 13.79
N ALA A 64 8.26 -2.11 14.40
CA ALA A 64 8.25 -1.53 15.73
C ALA A 64 8.06 0.00 15.63
N VAL A 65 7.28 0.55 16.54
CA VAL A 65 7.16 2.01 16.74
C VAL A 65 8.39 2.52 17.49
N ASN A 66 9.01 3.60 17.04
CA ASN A 66 10.12 4.25 17.73
C ASN A 66 9.65 5.18 18.87
N ALA A 67 10.56 5.84 19.58
CA ALA A 67 10.22 6.73 20.69
C ALA A 67 9.44 7.98 20.23
N GLU A 68 9.60 8.37 18.98
CA GLU A 68 8.93 9.49 18.33
C GLU A 68 7.53 9.13 17.78
N GLY A 69 7.15 7.86 17.87
CA GLY A 69 5.89 7.32 17.36
C GLY A 69 5.92 6.93 15.88
N GLU A 70 7.07 7.02 15.20
CA GLU A 70 7.21 6.63 13.81
C GLU A 70 7.45 5.13 13.67
N TRP A 71 6.93 4.54 12.60
CA TRP A 71 7.20 3.15 12.24
C TRP A 71 7.38 3.04 10.74
N SER A 72 8.17 2.06 10.31
CA SER A 72 8.34 1.75 8.89
C SER A 72 8.71 0.29 8.67
N VAL A 73 8.28 -0.27 7.55
CA VAL A 73 8.65 -1.62 7.10
C VAL A 73 8.82 -1.65 5.58
N GLN A 74 9.80 -2.41 5.12
CA GLN A 74 9.97 -2.72 3.70
C GLN A 74 9.03 -3.85 3.32
N VAL A 75 8.17 -3.60 2.33
CA VAL A 75 7.22 -4.58 1.77
C VAL A 75 7.57 -4.91 0.33
N SER A 76 7.26 -6.12 -0.11
CA SER A 76 7.44 -6.49 -1.51
C SER A 76 6.45 -5.75 -2.39
N GLY A 77 6.92 -5.08 -3.45
CA GLY A 77 6.06 -4.47 -4.46
C GLY A 77 5.12 -5.48 -5.13
N ASN A 78 5.51 -6.75 -5.24
CA ASN A 78 4.65 -7.81 -5.76
C ASN A 78 3.47 -8.15 -4.84
N ASP A 79 3.64 -8.02 -3.52
CA ASP A 79 2.54 -8.22 -2.58
C ASP A 79 1.58 -7.02 -2.59
N LEU A 80 2.11 -5.79 -2.75
CA LEU A 80 1.30 -4.59 -2.96
C LEU A 80 0.52 -4.64 -4.29
N ALA A 81 1.12 -5.14 -5.38
CA ALA A 81 0.47 -5.22 -6.69
C ALA A 81 -0.75 -6.14 -6.72
N LYS A 82 -0.93 -6.98 -5.70
CA LYS A 82 -2.08 -7.89 -5.52
C LYS A 82 -3.09 -7.41 -4.50
N GLY A 83 -2.82 -6.26 -3.85
CA GLY A 83 -3.70 -5.62 -2.90
C GLY A 83 -4.28 -4.31 -3.43
N SER A 84 -5.08 -3.67 -2.60
CA SER A 84 -5.68 -2.35 -2.85
C SER A 84 -5.83 -1.50 -1.59
N SER A 85 -5.49 -2.06 -0.43
CA SER A 85 -5.47 -1.38 0.86
C SER A 85 -4.38 -1.98 1.74
N ILE A 86 -3.88 -1.19 2.68
CA ILE A 86 -3.08 -1.64 3.81
C ILE A 86 -3.93 -1.50 5.07
N ASP A 87 -4.33 -2.62 5.66
CA ASP A 87 -5.11 -2.63 6.91
C ASP A 87 -4.19 -3.00 8.08
N ALA A 88 -3.73 -1.98 8.82
CA ALA A 88 -2.76 -2.12 9.89
C ALA A 88 -3.39 -2.10 11.28
N THR A 89 -2.82 -2.89 12.18
CA THR A 89 -3.16 -2.93 13.60
C THR A 89 -1.91 -2.70 14.44
N LEU A 90 -1.96 -1.70 15.32
CA LEU A 90 -1.00 -1.46 16.39
C LEU A 90 -1.48 -2.19 17.65
N LEU A 91 -0.59 -2.95 18.29
CA LEU A 91 -0.76 -3.40 19.67
C LEU A 91 0.02 -2.45 20.59
N ALA A 92 -0.72 -1.58 21.29
CA ALA A 92 -0.17 -0.56 22.16
C ALA A 92 -0.14 -1.03 23.62
N HIS A 93 0.92 -0.69 24.35
CA HIS A 93 1.06 -0.95 25.78
C HIS A 93 1.13 0.36 26.58
N ASP A 94 0.60 0.36 27.80
CA ASP A 94 0.87 1.41 28.78
C ASP A 94 2.06 1.05 29.70
N ALA A 95 2.40 1.94 30.63
CA ALA A 95 3.48 1.70 31.60
C ALA A 95 3.17 0.59 32.63
N ALA A 96 1.90 0.25 32.83
CA ALA A 96 1.44 -0.79 33.73
C ALA A 96 1.36 -2.18 33.07
N GLY A 97 1.52 -2.25 31.73
CA GLY A 97 1.44 -3.47 30.93
C GLY A 97 0.02 -3.80 30.43
N ASN A 98 -0.92 -2.86 30.51
CA ASN A 98 -2.22 -3.02 29.87
C ASN A 98 -2.07 -2.85 28.35
N GLU A 99 -2.88 -3.59 27.59
CA GLU A 99 -2.82 -3.62 26.13
C GLU A 99 -4.11 -3.10 25.51
N ALA A 100 -3.98 -2.40 24.38
CA ALA A 100 -5.10 -2.05 23.52
C ALA A 100 -4.68 -2.04 22.04
N SER A 101 -5.65 -2.27 21.15
CA SER A 101 -5.41 -2.22 19.71
C SER A 101 -5.88 -0.91 19.09
N ALA A 102 -5.04 -0.29 18.26
CA ALA A 102 -5.44 0.78 17.35
C ALA A 102 -5.35 0.28 15.90
N LYS A 103 -6.23 0.78 15.01
CA LYS A 103 -6.31 0.34 13.62
C LYS A 103 -6.25 1.54 12.67
N ALA A 104 -5.70 1.31 11.49
CA ALA A 104 -5.69 2.25 10.39
C ALA A 104 -5.76 1.48 9.07
N ASP A 105 -6.46 2.05 8.10
CA ASP A 105 -6.47 1.58 6.72
C ASP A 105 -5.96 2.67 5.78
N ARG A 106 -5.29 2.25 4.70
CA ARG A 106 -4.85 3.14 3.62
C ARG A 106 -5.13 2.50 2.27
N PRO A 107 -6.15 2.96 1.53
CA PRO A 107 -6.37 2.52 0.17
C PRO A 107 -5.29 3.08 -0.76
N TYR A 108 -4.97 2.33 -1.80
CA TYR A 108 -4.08 2.72 -2.91
C TYR A 108 -4.56 2.07 -4.21
N THR A 109 -4.10 2.57 -5.35
CA THR A 109 -4.39 1.97 -6.66
C THR A 109 -3.14 1.31 -7.23
N VAL A 110 -3.34 0.39 -8.18
CA VAL A 110 -2.25 -0.29 -8.88
C VAL A 110 -2.36 0.06 -10.35
N ASP A 111 -1.34 0.72 -10.89
CA ASP A 111 -1.23 1.12 -12.29
C ASP A 111 0.05 0.55 -12.92
N LEU A 112 -0.06 -0.68 -13.43
CA LEU A 112 1.08 -1.35 -14.09
C LEU A 112 1.16 -1.03 -15.58
N ASP A 113 0.20 -0.26 -16.08
CA ASP A 113 0.17 0.21 -17.45
C ASP A 113 1.11 1.41 -17.54
N GLY A 114 2.22 1.24 -18.27
CA GLY A 114 3.08 2.36 -18.59
C GLY A 114 2.29 3.42 -19.39
N PRO A 115 2.85 4.63 -19.59
CA PRO A 115 2.23 5.64 -20.45
C PRO A 115 1.87 5.12 -21.87
N ASP A 116 2.44 3.98 -22.27
CA ASP A 116 2.33 3.39 -23.60
C ASP A 116 1.22 2.33 -23.76
N SER A 117 0.56 1.88 -22.68
CA SER A 117 -0.50 0.84 -22.79
C SER A 117 -1.78 1.31 -23.49
N LYS A 118 -1.90 2.61 -23.82
CA LYS A 118 -3.05 3.18 -24.55
C LYS A 118 -2.81 3.42 -26.05
N THR A 119 -1.65 3.08 -26.59
CA THR A 119 -1.35 3.31 -28.01
C THR A 119 -0.89 2.03 -28.68
N THR A 120 -1.84 1.27 -29.23
CA THR A 120 -1.86 0.80 -30.64
C THR A 120 -2.91 -0.30 -30.84
N GLN A 121 -4.17 0.08 -31.00
CA GLN A 121 -4.96 -0.51 -32.08
C GLN A 121 -5.22 0.59 -33.09
N LEU A 122 -4.19 0.91 -33.86
CA LEU A 122 -4.41 1.41 -35.21
C LEU A 122 -4.78 0.17 -36.03
N SER A 123 -6.06 -0.21 -36.01
CA SER A 123 -6.58 -1.10 -37.03
C SER A 123 -6.56 -0.31 -38.32
N ILE A 124 -5.56 -0.55 -39.17
CA ILE A 124 -5.70 -0.19 -40.58
C ILE A 124 -6.75 -1.17 -41.08
N ASP A 125 -7.97 -0.68 -41.37
CA ASP A 125 -8.89 -1.46 -42.20
C ASP A 125 -8.12 -1.77 -43.49
N THR A 126 -7.89 -3.05 -43.75
CA THR A 126 -7.20 -3.52 -44.96
C THR A 126 -7.92 -2.91 -46.15
N VAL A 127 -7.29 -1.98 -46.86
CA VAL A 127 -7.92 -1.29 -48.00
C VAL A 127 -8.14 -2.22 -49.19
N ALA A 128 -7.52 -3.42 -49.21
CA ALA A 128 -7.60 -4.33 -50.36
C ALA A 128 -7.51 -5.84 -50.01
N GLY A 129 -7.64 -6.26 -48.74
CA GLY A 129 -7.57 -7.69 -48.37
C GLY A 129 -6.22 -8.40 -48.59
N ASP A 130 -5.22 -7.73 -49.17
CA ASP A 130 -3.86 -8.25 -49.41
C ASP A 130 -2.73 -7.24 -49.07
N ASP A 131 -3.06 -6.12 -48.42
CA ASP A 131 -2.09 -5.12 -47.92
C ASP A 131 -1.11 -4.53 -48.95
N ILE A 132 -1.47 -4.48 -50.24
CA ILE A 132 -0.67 -3.77 -51.27
C ILE A 132 -1.53 -2.81 -52.08
N VAL A 133 -1.25 -1.49 -51.97
CA VAL A 133 -1.77 -0.49 -52.91
C VAL A 133 -1.06 -0.68 -54.25
N ASN A 134 -1.71 -1.35 -55.19
CA ASN A 134 -1.20 -1.56 -56.52
C ASN A 134 -1.96 -0.68 -57.54
N LEU A 135 -1.39 -0.54 -58.74
CA LEU A 135 -1.87 0.39 -59.77
C LEU A 135 -3.28 0.06 -60.31
N ALA A 136 -3.90 -1.06 -59.92
CA ALA A 136 -5.27 -1.39 -60.29
C ALA A 136 -6.31 -0.46 -59.61
N GLU A 137 -6.01 0.08 -58.43
CA GLU A 137 -6.96 0.91 -57.66
C GLU A 137 -6.91 2.40 -58.02
N SER A 138 -5.89 2.86 -58.76
CA SER A 138 -5.80 4.25 -59.22
C SER A 138 -6.65 4.56 -60.47
N LYS A 139 -7.60 3.69 -60.86
CA LYS A 139 -8.48 3.92 -62.00
C LYS A 139 -9.93 3.50 -61.75
N THR A 140 -10.56 4.10 -60.76
CA THR A 140 -11.99 4.46 -60.90
C THR A 140 -12.07 5.69 -61.80
N THR A 141 -12.44 5.44 -63.05
CA THR A 141 -12.85 6.45 -64.03
C THR A 141 -14.02 7.27 -63.47
N GLN A 142 -14.07 8.57 -63.82
CA GLN A 142 -15.29 9.40 -63.72
C GLN A 142 -16.50 8.74 -64.37
#